data_AF-A0A971FAP4-F1
#
_entry.id   AF-A0A971FAP4-F1
#
_cell.length_a   1.000
_cell.length_b   1.000
_cell.length_c   1.000
_cell.angle_alpha   90.00
_cell.angle_beta   90.00
_cell.angle_gamma   90.00
#
_symmetry.space_group_name_H-M   'P 1'
#
loop_
_entity.id
_entity.type
_entity.pdbx_description
1 polymer ?
#
loop_
_entity_poly.entity_id
_entity_poly.type
_entity_poly.pdbx_seq_one_letter_code
_entity_poly.pdbx_strand_id
1 'polypeptide(L)'
;MTPDLSSMDNAVGRLEQLAARAEDVRFMADQDEVTRNAYRAAVIQHFEIVYELCWKSIRRWVLENVGPEEAENPRTRRDLFRTAGRHGLVESPEAWFAHGDARNVTTHTYSEEVAAIVYAQALLLAGDARRLLARLERSHD
;
A
#
# COMPACT_ATOMS: atom_id res chain seq x y z
N MET A 1 8.54 9.10 -21.71
CA MET A 1 7.93 10.04 -20.76
C MET A 1 7.91 9.33 -19.43
N THR A 2 8.76 9.74 -18.50
CA THR A 2 8.86 9.15 -17.17
C THR A 2 7.51 9.24 -16.47
N PRO A 3 6.99 8.15 -15.86
CA PRO A 3 5.81 8.22 -15.02
C PRO A 3 6.04 9.21 -13.88
N ASP A 4 5.12 10.17 -13.72
CA ASP A 4 5.10 11.00 -12.53
C ASP A 4 4.66 10.15 -11.34
N LEU A 5 5.63 9.73 -10.53
CA LEU A 5 5.42 8.95 -9.30
C LEU A 5 5.19 9.85 -8.07
N SER A 6 5.18 11.18 -8.22
CA SER A 6 5.03 12.12 -7.10
C SER A 6 3.75 11.90 -6.30
N SER A 7 2.66 11.52 -6.96
CA SER A 7 1.40 11.19 -6.29
C SER A 7 1.51 9.95 -5.40
N MET A 8 2.27 8.94 -5.84
CA MET A 8 2.53 7.73 -5.05
C MET A 8 3.48 8.03 -3.89
N ASP A 9 4.57 8.76 -4.14
CA ASP A 9 5.51 9.18 -3.09
C ASP A 9 4.82 9.98 -1.98
N ASN A 10 4.04 11.00 -2.35
CA ASN A 10 3.27 11.79 -1.40
C ASN A 10 2.29 10.93 -0.57
N ALA A 11 1.62 9.97 -1.20
CA ALA A 11 0.67 9.09 -0.51
C ALA A 11 1.41 8.15 0.48
N VAL A 12 2.53 7.56 0.07
CA VAL A 12 3.36 6.69 0.92
C VAL A 12 3.90 7.50 2.10
N GLY A 13 4.45 8.69 1.86
CA GLY A 13 4.97 9.56 2.92
C GLY A 13 3.90 9.95 3.94
N ARG A 14 2.66 10.20 3.51
CA ARG A 14 1.54 10.46 4.43
C ARG A 14 1.17 9.24 5.27
N LEU A 15 1.13 8.05 4.66
CA LEU A 15 0.86 6.81 5.39
C LEU A 15 1.95 6.54 6.44
N GLU A 16 3.23 6.74 6.09
CA GLU A 16 4.37 6.60 7.02
C GLU A 16 4.25 7.57 8.20
N GLN A 17 3.91 8.84 7.95
CA GLN A 17 3.73 9.84 9.01
C GLN A 17 2.56 9.51 9.94
N LEU A 18 1.43 9.08 9.38
CA LEU A 18 0.25 8.67 10.16
C LEU A 18 0.54 7.41 10.99
N ALA A 19 1.21 6.42 10.39
CA ALA A 19 1.65 5.20 11.05
C ALA A 19 2.57 5.53 12.24
N ALA A 20 3.62 6.32 12.02
CA ALA A 20 4.56 6.72 13.06
C ALA A 20 3.87 7.50 14.19
N ARG A 21 2.91 8.37 13.86
CA ARG A 21 2.15 9.11 14.87
C ARG A 21 1.24 8.20 15.68
N ALA A 22 0.58 7.25 15.03
CA ALA A 22 -0.34 6.33 15.68
C ALA A 22 0.37 5.23 16.49
N GLU A 23 1.66 4.97 16.24
CA GLU A 23 2.53 4.12 17.06
C GLU A 23 3.19 4.86 18.23
N ASP A 24 3.16 6.20 18.28
CA ASP A 24 3.67 6.96 19.43
C ASP A 24 2.75 6.76 20.64
N VAL A 25 3.12 5.79 21.48
CA VAL A 25 2.35 5.39 22.66
C VAL A 25 2.12 6.55 23.62
N ARG A 26 3.08 7.46 23.77
CA ARG A 26 2.94 8.60 24.69
C ARG A 26 1.91 9.59 24.15
N PHE A 27 2.06 9.95 22.88
CA PHE A 27 1.10 10.83 22.22
C PHE A 27 -0.31 10.23 22.27
N MET A 28 -0.45 8.96 21.88
CA MET A 28 -1.74 8.27 21.80
C MET A 28 -2.39 8.05 23.16
N ALA A 29 -1.61 7.84 24.23
CA ALA A 29 -2.14 7.69 25.60
C ALA A 29 -2.80 8.98 26.12
N ASP A 30 -2.30 10.14 25.69
CA ASP A 30 -2.85 11.44 26.07
C ASP A 30 -4.11 11.83 25.28
N GLN A 31 -4.49 11.06 24.25
CA GLN A 31 -5.65 11.36 23.41
C GLN A 31 -6.92 10.69 23.90
N ASP A 32 -8.06 11.38 23.74
CA ASP A 32 -9.37 10.77 23.95
C ASP A 32 -9.67 9.65 22.94
N GLU A 33 -10.72 8.88 23.21
CA GLU A 33 -11.12 7.76 22.37
C GLU A 33 -11.50 8.19 20.93
N VAL A 34 -12.20 9.31 20.78
CA VAL A 34 -12.64 9.81 19.47
C VAL A 34 -11.43 10.15 18.60
N THR A 35 -10.43 10.82 19.17
CA THR A 35 -9.19 11.20 18.50
C THR A 35 -8.38 9.97 18.13
N ARG A 36 -8.23 8.99 19.04
CA ARG A 36 -7.55 7.72 18.72
C ARG A 36 -8.24 6.98 17.57
N ASN A 37 -9.57 6.94 17.57
CA ASN A 37 -10.35 6.32 16.50
C ASN A 37 -10.21 7.08 15.18
N ALA A 38 -10.16 8.42 15.20
CA ALA A 38 -9.91 9.22 14.01
C ALA A 38 -8.54 8.95 13.38
N TYR A 39 -7.49 8.79 14.19
CA TYR A 39 -6.16 8.39 13.69
C TYR A 39 -6.16 7.00 13.05
N ARG A 40 -6.80 6.01 13.70
CA ARG A 40 -6.94 4.65 13.13
C ARG A 40 -7.68 4.69 11.80
N ALA A 41 -8.78 5.42 11.71
CA ALA A 41 -9.54 5.58 10.47
C ALA A 41 -8.71 6.27 9.37
N ALA A 42 -7.93 7.29 9.73
CA ALA A 42 -7.04 7.98 8.78
C ALA A 42 -5.97 7.05 8.22
N VAL A 43 -5.36 6.19 9.07
CA VAL A 43 -4.38 5.19 8.65
C VAL A 43 -5.01 4.17 7.69
N ILE A 44 -6.20 3.64 8.02
CA ILE A 44 -6.93 2.69 7.17
C ILE A 44 -7.26 3.31 5.81
N GLN A 45 -7.74 4.56 5.79
CA GLN A 45 -8.04 5.27 4.54
C GLN A 45 -6.78 5.45 3.68
N HIS A 46 -5.65 5.82 4.29
CA HIS A 46 -4.40 5.99 3.57
C HIS A 46 -3.83 4.66 3.07
N PHE A 47 -4.05 3.56 3.80
CA PHE A 47 -3.74 2.22 3.32
C PHE A 47 -4.48 1.89 2.03
N GLU A 48 -5.78 2.17 1.93
CA GLU A 48 -6.54 1.94 0.68
C GLU A 48 -5.97 2.73 -0.49
N ILE A 49 -5.68 4.02 -0.26
CA ILE A 49 -5.12 4.92 -1.28
C ILE A 49 -3.76 4.42 -1.74
N VAL A 50 -2.85 4.13 -0.81
CA VAL A 50 -1.50 3.66 -1.13
C VAL A 50 -1.54 2.33 -1.86
N TYR A 51 -2.35 1.38 -1.39
CA TYR A 51 -2.50 0.07 -2.06
C TYR A 51 -3.01 0.24 -3.49
N GLU A 52 -4.00 1.10 -3.69
CA GLU A 52 -4.57 1.41 -5.01
C GLU A 52 -3.52 2.01 -5.97
N LEU A 53 -2.69 2.93 -5.48
CA LEU A 53 -1.60 3.51 -6.26
C LEU A 53 -0.52 2.48 -6.59
N CYS A 54 -0.14 1.62 -5.64
CA CYS A 54 0.90 0.60 -5.84
C CYS A 54 0.55 -0.33 -7.01
N TRP A 55 -0.64 -0.94 -7.02
CA TRP A 55 -0.97 -1.89 -8.08
C TRP A 55 -1.16 -1.19 -9.44
N LYS A 56 -1.66 0.06 -9.47
CA LYS A 56 -1.75 0.85 -10.70
C LYS A 56 -0.37 1.18 -11.27
N SER A 57 0.56 1.59 -10.42
CA SER A 57 1.94 1.88 -10.79
C SER A 57 2.65 0.64 -11.32
N ILE A 58 2.49 -0.52 -10.67
CA ILE A 58 3.00 -1.79 -11.18
C ILE A 58 2.41 -2.11 -12.55
N ARG A 59 1.09 -2.04 -12.70
CA ARG A 59 0.44 -2.36 -13.98
C ARG A 59 0.95 -1.48 -15.12
N ARG A 60 1.08 -0.18 -14.83
CA ARG A 60 1.65 0.79 -15.77
C ARG A 60 3.09 0.44 -16.13
N TRP A 61 3.91 0.13 -15.13
CA TRP A 61 5.30 -0.26 -15.36
C TRP A 61 5.40 -1.51 -16.25
N VAL A 62 4.59 -2.54 -15.98
CA VAL A 62 4.57 -3.78 -16.78
C VAL A 62 4.16 -3.46 -18.22
N LEU A 63 3.15 -2.61 -18.40
CA LEU A 63 2.70 -2.18 -19.73
C LEU A 63 3.81 -1.48 -20.51
N GLU A 64 4.55 -0.59 -19.85
CA GLU A 64 5.58 0.25 -20.49
C GLU A 64 6.89 -0.51 -20.76
N ASN A 65 7.27 -1.47 -19.90
CA ASN A 65 8.60 -2.10 -19.92
C ASN A 65 8.60 -3.57 -20.37
N VAL A 66 7.48 -4.27 -20.23
CA VAL A 66 7.35 -5.70 -20.58
C VAL A 66 6.45 -5.85 -21.79
N GLY A 67 5.31 -5.16 -21.78
CA GLY A 67 4.36 -5.10 -22.89
C GLY A 67 2.91 -5.26 -22.46
N PRO A 68 1.96 -4.97 -23.38
CA PRO A 68 0.52 -4.98 -23.09
C PRO A 68 0.00 -6.36 -22.69
N GLU A 69 0.50 -7.42 -23.30
CA GLU A 69 0.08 -8.79 -22.98
C GLU A 69 0.32 -9.12 -21.49
N GLU A 70 1.51 -8.87 -20.95
CA GLU A 70 1.82 -9.13 -19.54
C GLU A 70 1.09 -8.16 -18.57
N ALA A 71 0.69 -6.98 -19.04
CA ALA A 71 -0.05 -6.00 -18.22
C ALA A 71 -1.57 -6.25 -18.18
N GLU A 72 -2.10 -6.95 -19.18
CA GLU A 72 -3.52 -7.26 -19.34
C GLU A 72 -3.88 -8.71 -19.01
N ASN A 73 -2.92 -9.64 -19.13
CA ASN A 73 -3.08 -11.05 -18.76
C ASN A 73 -3.44 -11.29 -17.28
N PRO A 74 -2.92 -10.52 -16.29
CA PRO A 74 -3.28 -10.70 -14.90
C PRO A 74 -4.79 -10.51 -14.66
N ARG A 75 -5.49 -11.59 -14.34
CA ARG A 75 -6.93 -11.57 -14.05
C ARG A 75 -7.25 -11.00 -12.68
N THR A 76 -6.25 -11.00 -11.79
CA THR A 76 -6.37 -10.52 -10.41
C THR A 76 -5.18 -9.64 -10.01
N ARG A 77 -5.34 -8.83 -8.97
CA ARG A 77 -4.22 -8.09 -8.36
C ARG A 77 -3.12 -9.04 -7.87
N ARG A 78 -3.48 -10.24 -7.39
CA ARG A 78 -2.50 -11.26 -6.98
C ARG A 78 -1.63 -11.70 -8.16
N ASP A 79 -2.22 -11.95 -9.33
CA ASP A 79 -1.45 -12.30 -10.53
C ASP A 79 -0.51 -11.17 -10.94
N LEU A 80 -0.97 -9.91 -10.83
CA LEU A 80 -0.15 -8.74 -11.12
C LEU A 80 1.06 -8.64 -10.17
N PHE A 81 0.86 -8.88 -8.86
CA PHE A 81 1.98 -8.89 -7.90
C PHE A 81 2.93 -10.07 -8.11
N ARG A 82 2.45 -11.22 -8.61
CA ARG A 82 3.36 -12.31 -9.06
C ARG A 82 4.20 -11.87 -10.25
N THR A 83 3.60 -11.21 -11.24
CA THR A 83 4.32 -10.62 -12.38
C THR A 83 5.36 -9.61 -11.90
N ALA A 84 4.98 -8.70 -11.01
CA ALA A 84 5.91 -7.75 -10.40
C ALA A 84 7.10 -8.45 -9.71
N GLY A 85 6.85 -9.58 -9.04
CA GLY A 85 7.90 -10.39 -8.42
C GLY A 85 8.87 -10.98 -9.44
N ARG A 86 8.36 -11.53 -10.56
CA ARG A 86 9.21 -12.07 -11.65
C ARG A 86 10.13 -11.00 -12.25
N HIS A 87 9.70 -9.74 -12.26
CA HIS A 87 10.47 -8.61 -12.77
C HIS A 87 11.26 -7.87 -11.67
N GLY A 88 11.32 -8.40 -10.45
CA GLY A 88 12.12 -7.82 -9.36
C GLY A 88 11.57 -6.51 -8.77
N LEU A 89 10.33 -6.13 -9.09
CA LEU A 89 9.66 -4.96 -8.52
C LEU A 89 9.21 -5.19 -7.06
N VAL A 90 8.91 -6.44 -6.70
CA VAL A 90 8.55 -6.83 -5.33
C VAL A 90 9.31 -8.09 -4.93
N GLU A 91 9.77 -8.15 -3.68
CA GLU A 91 10.54 -9.31 -3.17
C GLU A 91 9.63 -10.47 -2.77
N SER A 92 8.53 -10.18 -2.06
CA SER A 92 7.55 -11.18 -1.64
C SER A 92 6.15 -10.78 -2.15
N PRO A 93 5.68 -11.37 -3.27
CA PRO A 93 4.31 -11.20 -3.72
C PRO A 93 3.26 -11.58 -2.67
N GLU A 94 3.57 -12.52 -1.78
CA GLU A 94 2.67 -13.02 -0.73
C GLU A 94 2.27 -11.93 0.26
N ALA A 95 3.20 -11.04 0.63
CA ALA A 95 2.90 -9.88 1.46
C ALA A 95 1.83 -8.99 0.82
N TRP A 96 1.89 -8.80 -0.50
CA TRP A 96 0.90 -8.03 -1.25
C TRP A 96 -0.45 -8.73 -1.36
N PHE A 97 -0.49 -10.06 -1.27
CA PHE A 97 -1.76 -10.78 -1.18
C PHE A 97 -2.44 -10.50 0.16
N ALA A 98 -1.69 -10.48 1.26
CA ALA A 98 -2.21 -10.13 2.58
C ALA A 98 -2.73 -8.69 2.63
N HIS A 99 -2.01 -7.73 2.03
CA HIS A 99 -2.49 -6.35 1.85
C HIS A 99 -3.79 -6.32 1.04
N GLY A 100 -3.86 -7.09 -0.04
CA GLY A 100 -5.08 -7.21 -0.85
C GLY A 100 -6.27 -7.77 -0.07
N ASP A 101 -6.04 -8.78 0.76
CA ASP A 101 -7.08 -9.40 1.57
C ASP A 101 -7.59 -8.45 2.67
N ALA A 102 -6.69 -7.74 3.34
CA ALA A 102 -7.05 -6.69 4.29
C ALA A 102 -7.83 -5.56 3.62
N ARG A 103 -7.43 -5.14 2.41
CA ARG A 103 -8.16 -4.13 1.63
C ARG A 103 -9.58 -4.57 1.26
N ASN A 104 -9.85 -5.86 1.15
CA ASN A 104 -11.20 -6.34 0.83
C ASN A 104 -12.16 -6.25 2.02
N VAL A 105 -11.64 -6.16 3.25
CA VAL A 105 -12.44 -6.10 4.47
C VAL A 105 -12.46 -4.72 5.12
N THR A 106 -11.89 -3.70 4.49
CA THR A 106 -11.87 -2.32 5.01
C THR A 106 -13.28 -1.76 5.23
N THR A 107 -14.26 -2.17 4.43
CA THR A 107 -15.68 -1.78 4.64
C THR A 107 -16.28 -2.33 5.93
N HIS A 108 -15.60 -3.29 6.59
CA HIS A 108 -16.01 -3.91 7.84
C HIS A 108 -15.23 -3.40 9.06
N THR A 109 -14.46 -2.32 8.94
CA THR A 109 -13.65 -1.76 10.04
C THR A 109 -14.45 -1.08 11.14
N TYR A 110 -15.80 -1.13 11.09
CA TYR A 110 -16.63 -0.86 12.26
C TYR A 110 -16.49 -1.95 13.34
N SER A 111 -16.01 -3.15 12.97
CA SER A 111 -15.55 -4.17 13.93
C SER A 111 -14.13 -3.84 14.37
N GLU A 112 -13.90 -3.76 15.69
CA GLU A 112 -12.56 -3.48 16.24
C GLU A 112 -11.53 -4.53 15.84
N GLU A 113 -11.93 -5.81 15.75
CA GLU A 113 -11.06 -6.90 15.32
C GLU A 113 -10.61 -6.71 13.87
N VAL A 114 -11.56 -6.39 12.98
CA VAL A 114 -11.24 -6.13 11.57
C VAL A 114 -10.38 -4.87 11.44
N ALA A 115 -10.71 -3.80 12.18
CA ALA A 115 -9.93 -2.57 12.19
C ALA A 115 -8.48 -2.83 12.62
N ALA A 116 -8.26 -3.66 13.64
CA ALA A 116 -6.92 -4.02 14.11
C ALA A 116 -6.11 -4.78 13.04
N ILE A 117 -6.74 -5.73 12.34
CA ILE A 117 -6.11 -6.49 11.26
C ILE A 117 -5.69 -5.57 10.11
N VAL A 118 -6.62 -4.74 9.63
CA VAL A 118 -6.34 -3.80 8.53
C VAL A 118 -5.29 -2.78 8.94
N TYR A 119 -5.36 -2.27 10.16
CA TYR A 119 -4.38 -1.35 10.70
C TYR A 119 -2.98 -1.96 10.73
N ALA A 120 -2.83 -3.22 11.18
CA ALA A 120 -1.54 -3.91 11.16
C ALA A 120 -0.99 -4.05 9.74
N GLN A 121 -1.84 -4.35 8.75
CA GLN A 121 -1.42 -4.40 7.35
C GLN A 121 -1.06 -3.02 6.79
N ALA A 122 -1.72 -1.94 7.24
CA ALA A 122 -1.37 -0.58 6.85
C ALA A 122 0.07 -0.21 7.23
N LEU A 123 0.51 -0.60 8.43
CA LEU A 123 1.88 -0.38 8.90
C LEU A 123 2.91 -1.13 8.04
N LEU A 124 2.62 -2.39 7.70
CA LEU A 124 3.48 -3.20 6.84
C LEU A 124 3.53 -2.66 5.40
N LEU A 125 2.38 -2.26 4.86
CA LEU A 125 2.26 -1.71 3.51
C LEU A 125 3.12 -0.46 3.34
N ALA A 126 3.24 0.40 4.35
CA ALA A 126 4.06 1.61 4.25
C ALA A 126 5.51 1.27 3.82
N GLY A 127 6.13 0.28 4.45
CA GLY A 127 7.48 -0.17 4.11
C GLY A 127 7.55 -0.88 2.75
N ASP A 128 6.57 -1.73 2.43
CA ASP A 128 6.49 -2.42 1.13
C ASP A 128 6.33 -1.44 -0.04
N ALA A 129 5.45 -0.45 0.13
CA ALA A 129 5.19 0.58 -0.86
C ALA A 129 6.40 1.49 -1.07
N ARG A 130 7.14 1.84 -0.01
CA ARG A 130 8.39 2.60 -0.09
C ARG A 130 9.46 1.84 -0.89
N ARG A 131 9.61 0.53 -0.65
CA ARG A 131 10.54 -0.33 -1.41
C ARG A 131 10.13 -0.46 -2.88
N LEU A 132 8.84 -0.59 -3.16
CA LEU A 132 8.31 -0.63 -4.52
C LEU A 132 8.58 0.69 -5.25
N LEU A 133 8.30 1.83 -4.62
CA LEU A 133 8.56 3.16 -5.19
C LEU A 133 10.03 3.30 -5.60
N ALA A 134 10.96 2.99 -4.70
CA ALA A 134 12.39 3.06 -4.99
C ALA A 134 12.83 2.12 -6.13
N ARG A 135 12.13 1.01 -6.37
CA ARG A 135 12.39 0.13 -7.52
C ARG A 135 11.84 0.69 -8.82
N LEU A 136 10.64 1.25 -8.78
CA LEU A 136 10.03 1.92 -9.93
C LEU A 136 10.89 3.12 -10.37
N GLU A 137 11.34 3.96 -9.44
CA GLU A 137 12.23 5.09 -9.75
C GLU A 137 13.52 4.66 -10.46
N ARG A 138 14.19 3.62 -9.94
CA ARG A 138 15.44 3.09 -10.54
C ARG A 138 15.26 2.44 -11.91
N SER A 139 14.06 1.97 -12.21
CA SER A 139 13.76 1.35 -13.51
C SER A 139 13.47 2.36 -14.62
N HIS A 140 13.48 3.65 -14.28
CA HIS A 140 13.25 4.75 -15.21
C HIS A 140 14.52 5.56 -15.54
N ASP A 141 15.64 5.25 -14.90
CA ASP A 141 16.99 5.72 -15.27
C ASP A 141 17.63 4.78 -16.30
#